data_AF-I3ZBH8-F1
#
_entry.id   AF-I3ZBH8-F1
#
_cell.length_a   1.000
_cell.length_b   1.000
_cell.length_c   1.000
_cell.angle_alpha   90.00
_cell.angle_beta   90.00
_cell.angle_gamma   90.00
#
_symmetry.space_group_name_H-M   'P 1'
#
loop_
_entity.id
_entity.type
_entity.pdbx_description
1 polymer ?
#
loop_
_entity_poly.entity_id
_entity_poly.type
_entity_poly.pdbx_seq_one_letter_code
_entity_poly.pdbx_strand_id
1 'polypeptide(L)'
;MYEDFRVVDKWTGEQLHCVWKATIVAIATRHADATDIRFDVNGRPMWIAMPNVAWVQMKRSTGYVITDYSAAQAAGRYLKTIVENGYDNGREMYTMTVEEVLTNVKAVVDQAGSTLNLPPLPVINNDVKPEEYAGHLPAEG
;
A
#
# COMPACT_ATOMS: atom_id res chain seq x y z
N MET A 1 7.41 8.60 0.02
CA MET A 1 7.50 7.65 -1.12
C MET A 1 6.07 7.18 -1.40
N TYR A 2 5.78 5.91 -1.64
CA TYR A 2 4.50 5.47 -2.22
C TYR A 2 3.31 5.45 -1.24
N GLU A 3 3.42 6.09 -0.07
CA GLU A 3 2.32 6.34 0.87
C GLU A 3 1.46 7.54 0.49
N ASP A 4 1.99 8.52 -0.25
CA ASP A 4 1.26 9.67 -0.80
C ASP A 4 1.91 10.05 -2.14
N PHE A 5 1.20 9.85 -3.24
CA PHE A 5 1.74 10.12 -4.57
C PHE A 5 0.67 10.52 -5.58
N ARG A 6 1.11 11.21 -6.63
CA ARG A 6 0.29 11.47 -7.82
C ARG A 6 0.77 10.63 -9.00
N VAL A 7 -0.16 10.11 -9.78
CA VAL A 7 0.10 9.31 -10.98
C VAL A 7 -0.96 9.60 -12.04
N VAL A 8 -0.60 9.53 -13.31
CA VAL A 8 -1.55 9.71 -14.42
C VAL A 8 -2.00 8.33 -14.88
N ASP A 9 -3.30 8.10 -14.91
CA ASP A 9 -3.87 6.90 -15.52
C ASP A 9 -3.58 6.88 -17.02
N LYS A 10 -2.93 5.81 -17.47
CA LYS A 10 -2.54 5.61 -18.87
C LYS A 10 -3.73 5.67 -19.84
N TRP A 11 -4.90 5.16 -19.46
CA TRP A 11 -6.03 5.01 -20.39
C TRP A 11 -6.90 6.26 -20.44
N THR A 12 -7.16 6.88 -19.30
CA THR A 12 -8.07 8.03 -19.20
C THR A 12 -7.33 9.38 -19.24
N GLY A 13 -6.03 9.40 -18.92
CA GLY A 13 -5.28 10.63 -18.68
C GLY A 13 -5.66 11.33 -17.36
N GLU A 14 -6.52 10.72 -16.53
CA GLU A 14 -6.91 11.28 -15.23
C GLU A 14 -5.69 11.37 -14.32
N GLN A 15 -5.53 12.50 -13.64
CA GLN A 15 -4.54 12.64 -12.58
C GLN A 15 -5.12 12.07 -11.28
N LEU A 16 -4.53 10.98 -10.80
CA LEU A 16 -4.90 10.32 -9.56
C LEU A 16 -3.98 10.78 -8.43
N HIS A 17 -4.57 11.11 -7.29
CA HIS A 17 -3.89 11.28 -6.01
C HIS A 17 -4.18 10.06 -5.14
N CYS A 18 -3.13 9.30 -4.84
CA CYS A 18 -3.17 8.06 -4.08
C CYS A 18 -2.58 8.29 -2.70
N VAL A 19 -3.36 8.04 -1.64
CA VAL A 19 -2.95 8.25 -0.25
C VAL A 19 -3.21 6.98 0.56
N TRP A 20 -2.20 6.44 1.22
CA TRP A 20 -2.32 5.32 2.14
C TRP A 20 -3.25 5.69 3.30
N LYS A 21 -4.12 4.75 3.70
CA LYS A 21 -5.07 4.93 4.81
C LYS A 21 -4.91 3.89 5.91
N ALA A 22 -4.64 2.64 5.55
CA ALA A 22 -4.60 1.56 6.53
C ALA A 22 -3.87 0.31 6.02
N THR A 23 -3.40 -0.51 6.97
CA THR A 23 -2.95 -1.89 6.79
C THR A 23 -3.85 -2.78 7.62
N ILE A 24 -4.52 -3.74 7.00
CA ILE A 24 -5.55 -4.58 7.64
C ILE A 24 -5.27 -6.05 7.33
N VAL A 25 -5.33 -6.92 8.34
CA VAL A 25 -5.25 -8.36 8.12
C VAL A 25 -6.64 -8.89 7.78
N ALA A 26 -6.77 -9.52 6.62
CA ALA A 26 -7.99 -10.16 6.16
C ALA A 26 -7.80 -11.67 6.06
N ILE A 27 -8.66 -12.43 6.75
CA ILE A 27 -8.66 -13.90 6.71
C ILE A 27 -10.04 -14.36 6.27
N ALA A 28 -10.09 -14.98 5.09
CA ALA A 28 -11.23 -15.74 4.64
C ALA A 28 -10.90 -17.22 4.80
N THR A 29 -11.52 -17.88 5.79
CA THR A 29 -11.19 -19.24 6.28
C THR A 29 -11.18 -20.35 5.22
N ARG A 30 -11.64 -20.09 3.99
CA ARG A 30 -11.64 -21.04 2.86
C ARG A 30 -11.03 -20.48 1.57
N HIS A 31 -10.62 -19.22 1.54
CA HIS A 31 -10.35 -18.51 0.28
C HIS A 31 -9.02 -17.76 0.24
N ALA A 32 -8.60 -17.10 1.34
CA ALA A 32 -7.33 -16.37 1.35
C ALA A 32 -6.91 -15.96 2.77
N ASP A 33 -5.59 -15.89 2.98
CA ASP A 33 -4.94 -15.19 4.07
C ASP A 33 -4.07 -14.05 3.49
N ALA A 34 -4.50 -12.81 3.73
CA ALA A 34 -3.82 -11.63 3.18
C ALA A 34 -3.66 -10.52 4.22
N THR A 35 -2.66 -9.70 3.98
CA THR A 35 -2.53 -8.37 4.55
C THR A 35 -2.93 -7.38 3.45
N ASP A 36 -4.04 -6.69 3.65
CA ASP A 36 -4.63 -5.75 2.71
C ASP A 36 -4.17 -4.33 3.04
N ILE A 37 -3.66 -3.64 2.03
CA ILE A 37 -3.24 -2.24 2.14
C ILE A 37 -4.27 -1.35 1.45
N ARG A 38 -4.87 -0.44 2.23
CA ARG A 38 -5.87 0.52 1.73
C ARG A 38 -5.20 1.79 1.25
N PHE A 39 -5.53 2.17 0.02
CA PHE A 39 -5.34 3.51 -0.51
C PHE A 39 -6.69 4.18 -0.72
N ASP A 40 -6.65 5.50 -0.65
CA ASP A 40 -7.67 6.38 -1.17
C ASP A 40 -7.15 6.97 -2.49
N VAL A 41 -7.90 6.78 -3.57
CA VAL A 41 -7.54 7.18 -4.94
C VAL A 41 -8.60 8.16 -5.44
N ASN A 42 -8.31 9.45 -5.34
CA ASN A 42 -9.28 10.53 -5.62
C ASN A 42 -10.62 10.36 -4.84
N GLY A 43 -10.57 9.96 -3.56
CA GLY A 43 -11.76 9.76 -2.72
C GLY A 43 -12.37 8.35 -2.83
N ARG A 44 -11.84 7.48 -3.71
CA ARG A 44 -12.33 6.11 -3.91
C ARG A 44 -11.43 5.10 -3.18
N PRO A 45 -12.00 4.14 -2.42
CA PRO A 45 -11.20 3.11 -1.77
C PRO A 45 -10.58 2.15 -2.80
N MET A 46 -9.31 1.85 -2.62
CA MET A 46 -8.55 0.89 -3.41
C MET A 46 -7.75 -0.03 -2.48
N TRP A 47 -7.83 -1.34 -2.71
CA TRP A 47 -7.18 -2.34 -1.85
C TRP A 47 -6.11 -3.11 -2.61
N ILE A 48 -4.93 -3.22 -2.02
CA ILE A 48 -3.87 -4.11 -2.50
C ILE A 48 -3.71 -5.25 -1.50
N ALA A 49 -4.18 -6.44 -1.88
CA ALA A 49 -4.08 -7.65 -1.07
C ALA A 49 -2.73 -8.32 -1.27
N MET A 50 -1.98 -8.51 -0.18
CA MET A 50 -0.67 -9.16 -0.17
C MET A 50 -0.77 -10.52 0.55
N PRO A 51 -0.44 -11.64 -0.09
CA PRO A 51 -0.54 -12.96 0.54
C PRO A 51 0.43 -13.09 1.73
N ASN A 52 -0.06 -13.53 2.89
CA ASN A 52 0.75 -13.62 4.13
C ASN A 52 1.92 -14.61 4.00
N VAL A 53 1.82 -15.58 3.08
CA VAL A 53 2.92 -16.48 2.71
C VAL A 53 4.18 -15.70 2.27
N ALA A 54 4.05 -14.49 1.73
CA ALA A 54 5.19 -13.66 1.35
C ALA A 54 6.05 -13.24 2.55
N TRP A 55 5.46 -12.98 3.72
CA TRP A 55 6.21 -12.68 4.95
C TRP A 55 7.08 -13.86 5.38
N VAL A 56 6.51 -15.07 5.30
CA VAL A 56 7.24 -16.31 5.62
C VAL A 56 8.40 -16.51 4.65
N GLN A 57 8.17 -16.32 3.35
CA GLN A 57 9.21 -16.47 2.34
C GLN A 57 10.31 -15.43 2.50
N MET A 58 9.98 -14.16 2.74
CA MET A 58 10.95 -13.09 2.98
C MET A 58 11.86 -13.41 4.18
N LYS A 59 11.26 -13.84 5.30
CA LYS A 59 12.01 -14.20 6.51
C LYS A 59 12.93 -15.39 6.27
N ARG A 60 12.45 -16.39 5.53
CA ARG A 60 13.24 -17.58 5.20
C ARG A 60 14.41 -17.28 4.27
N SER A 61 14.22 -16.42 3.27
CA SER A 61 15.24 -16.15 2.25
C SER A 61 16.28 -15.11 2.67
N THR A 62 15.90 -14.12 3.47
CA THR A 62 16.77 -12.98 3.81
C THR A 62 17.09 -12.84 5.29
N GLY A 63 16.32 -13.51 6.17
CA GLY A 63 16.39 -13.27 7.62
C GLY A 63 15.64 -12.02 8.09
N TYR A 64 15.08 -11.20 7.18
CA TYR A 64 14.31 -9.99 7.50
C TYR A 64 12.80 -10.19 7.32
N VAL A 65 11.99 -9.40 8.02
CA VAL A 65 10.52 -9.46 7.97
C VAL A 65 9.99 -8.24 7.20
N ILE A 66 8.90 -8.41 6.46
CA ILE A 66 8.18 -7.28 5.86
C ILE A 66 7.47 -6.52 7.00
N THR A 67 7.75 -5.24 7.14
CA THR A 67 7.13 -4.37 8.15
C THR A 67 5.92 -3.64 7.56
N ASP A 68 5.09 -3.03 8.40
CA ASP A 68 3.98 -2.20 7.92
C ASP A 68 4.46 -1.09 6.98
N TYR A 69 5.62 -0.49 7.29
CA TYR A 69 6.25 0.52 6.42
C TYR A 69 6.60 -0.07 5.06
N SER A 70 7.33 -1.19 5.00
CA SER A 70 7.71 -1.75 3.69
C SER A 70 6.53 -2.33 2.92
N ALA A 71 5.50 -2.84 3.60
CA ALA A 71 4.26 -3.29 2.99
C ALA A 71 3.50 -2.14 2.32
N ALA A 72 3.28 -1.02 3.04
CA ALA A 72 2.60 0.14 2.50
C ALA A 72 3.32 0.70 1.26
N GLN A 73 4.65 0.79 1.33
CA GLN A 73 5.46 1.28 0.22
C GLN A 73 5.45 0.32 -0.97
N ALA A 74 5.53 -0.99 -0.73
CA ALA A 74 5.50 -2.00 -1.79
C ALA A 74 4.14 -2.01 -2.50
N ALA A 75 3.04 -1.94 -1.74
CA ALA A 75 1.69 -1.84 -2.27
C ALA A 75 1.48 -0.53 -3.06
N GLY A 76 1.97 0.60 -2.55
CA GLY A 76 1.89 1.87 -3.27
C GLY A 76 2.70 1.89 -4.56
N ARG A 77 3.89 1.27 -4.56
CA ARG A 77 4.72 1.10 -5.77
C ARG A 77 4.00 0.24 -6.81
N TYR A 78 3.39 -0.85 -6.36
CA TYR A 78 2.57 -1.72 -7.19
C TYR A 78 1.39 -0.95 -7.79
N LEU A 79 0.63 -0.22 -6.96
CA LEU A 79 -0.48 0.63 -7.38
C LEU A 79 -0.05 1.65 -8.45
N LYS A 80 1.04 2.38 -8.21
CA LYS A 80 1.59 3.31 -9.21
C LYS A 80 1.88 2.62 -10.54
N THR A 81 2.50 1.45 -10.47
CA THR A 81 2.89 0.67 -11.67
C THR A 81 1.68 0.21 -12.47
N ILE A 82 0.63 -0.31 -11.81
CA ILE A 82 -0.58 -0.75 -12.53
C ILE A 82 -1.32 0.43 -13.15
N VAL A 83 -1.38 1.58 -12.48
CA VAL A 83 -1.99 2.80 -13.04
C VAL A 83 -1.22 3.28 -14.27
N GLU A 84 0.11 3.33 -14.19
CA GLU A 84 1.00 3.72 -15.31
C GLU A 84 0.93 2.74 -16.49
N ASN A 85 0.51 1.49 -16.24
CA ASN A 85 0.35 0.46 -17.25
C ASN A 85 -1.07 0.38 -17.84
N GLY A 86 -2.03 1.09 -17.24
CA GLY A 86 -3.46 0.97 -17.52
C GLY A 86 -4.10 -0.05 -16.60
N TYR A 87 -4.81 0.44 -15.59
CA TYR A 87 -5.53 -0.38 -14.62
C TYR A 87 -7.05 -0.28 -14.86
N ASP A 88 -7.77 -1.34 -14.51
CA ASP A 88 -9.23 -1.35 -14.53
C ASP A 88 -9.79 -0.48 -13.39
N ASN A 89 -10.18 0.75 -13.72
CA ASN A 89 -10.67 1.74 -12.76
C ASN A 89 -12.01 1.35 -12.09
N GLY A 90 -12.68 0.28 -12.53
CA GLY A 90 -13.85 -0.29 -11.88
C GLY A 90 -13.51 -1.30 -10.77
N ARG A 91 -12.25 -1.72 -10.65
CA ARG A 91 -11.83 -2.73 -9.69
C ARG A 91 -11.40 -2.09 -8.37
N GLU A 92 -12.04 -2.47 -7.27
CA GLU A 92 -11.72 -1.94 -5.94
C GLU A 92 -10.58 -2.70 -5.23
N MET A 93 -10.18 -3.86 -5.75
CA MET A 93 -9.15 -4.71 -5.14
C MET A 93 -8.25 -5.37 -6.18
N TYR A 94 -6.95 -5.30 -5.93
CA TYR A 94 -5.90 -6.03 -6.65
C TYR A 94 -5.16 -6.95 -5.70
N THR A 95 -4.91 -8.18 -6.13
CA THR A 95 -4.17 -9.17 -5.34
C THR A 95 -2.80 -9.37 -5.98
N MET A 96 -1.76 -9.20 -5.17
CA MET A 96 -0.40 -9.51 -5.59
C MET A 96 -0.13 -11.01 -5.43
N THR A 97 0.71 -11.54 -6.29
CA THR A 97 1.41 -12.81 -6.06
C THR A 97 2.51 -12.63 -5.01
N VAL A 98 2.98 -13.75 -4.44
CA VAL A 98 4.12 -13.71 -3.52
C VAL A 98 5.36 -13.11 -4.18
N GLU A 99 5.62 -13.43 -5.45
CA GLU A 99 6.76 -12.90 -6.19
C GLU A 99 6.66 -11.38 -6.38
N GLU A 100 5.48 -10.87 -6.72
CA GLU A 100 5.26 -9.42 -6.83
C GLU A 100 5.48 -8.72 -5.49
N VAL A 101 5.06 -9.33 -4.38
CA VAL A 101 5.31 -8.77 -3.03
C VAL A 101 6.80 -8.64 -2.78
N LEU A 102 7.55 -9.75 -2.94
CA LEU A 102 8.99 -9.76 -2.68
C LEU A 102 9.74 -8.79 -3.61
N THR A 103 9.34 -8.72 -4.89
CA THR A 103 9.93 -7.81 -5.88
C THR A 103 9.71 -6.35 -5.49
N ASN A 104 8.49 -5.96 -5.11
CA ASN A 104 8.19 -4.58 -4.73
C ASN A 104 8.84 -4.20 -3.41
N VAL A 105 8.86 -5.09 -2.41
CA VAL A 105 9.57 -4.84 -1.14
C VAL A 105 11.05 -4.62 -1.39
N LYS A 106 11.69 -5.47 -2.20
CA LYS A 106 13.11 -5.31 -2.54
C LYS A 106 13.36 -3.97 -3.23
N ALA A 107 12.57 -3.64 -4.25
CA ALA A 107 12.74 -2.40 -5.01
C ALA A 107 12.61 -1.15 -4.11
N VAL A 108 11.66 -1.16 -3.17
CA VAL A 108 11.48 -0.08 -2.20
C VAL A 108 12.68 0.04 -1.27
N VAL A 109 13.18 -1.08 -0.72
CA VAL A 109 14.33 -1.06 0.20
C VAL A 109 15.60 -0.64 -0.52
N ASP A 110 15.82 -1.10 -1.75
CA ASP A 110 16.95 -0.68 -2.58
C ASP A 110 16.90 0.84 -2.84
N GLN A 111 15.71 1.39 -3.14
CA GLN A 111 15.52 2.83 -3.36
C GLN A 111 15.75 3.65 -2.08
N ALA A 112 15.30 3.16 -0.93
CA ALA A 112 15.49 3.83 0.35
C ALA A 112 16.90 3.66 0.94
N GLY A 113 17.66 2.67 0.45
CA GLY A 113 18.95 2.22 0.99
C GLY A 113 18.85 1.43 2.31
N SER A 114 17.78 1.63 3.09
CA SER A 114 17.51 0.91 4.34
C SER A 114 16.04 1.04 4.72
N THR A 115 15.51 0.05 5.45
CA THR A 115 14.14 0.10 6.01
C THR A 115 13.98 1.22 7.04
N LEU A 116 15.07 1.69 7.66
CA LEU A 116 15.07 2.81 8.60
C LEU A 116 14.76 4.16 7.93
N ASN A 117 14.95 4.25 6.62
CA ASN A 117 14.71 5.47 5.84
C ASN A 117 13.30 5.49 5.22
N LEU A 118 12.47 4.47 5.50
CA LEU A 118 11.11 4.44 5.00
C LEU A 118 10.26 5.47 5.74
N PRO A 119 9.34 6.17 5.05
CA PRO A 119 8.43 7.11 5.67
C PRO A 119 7.62 6.44 6.79
N PRO A 120 7.48 7.08 7.96
CA PRO A 120 6.67 6.54 9.04
C PRO A 120 5.17 6.55 8.65
N LEU A 121 4.41 5.70 9.33
CA LEU A 121 2.95 5.65 9.26
C LEU A 121 2.37 5.90 10.65
N PRO A 122 1.22 6.59 10.79
CA PRO A 122 0.40 7.17 9.71
C PRO A 122 1.13 8.33 9.01
N VAL A 123 0.67 8.69 7.81
CA VAL A 123 1.13 9.91 7.14
C VAL A 123 0.76 11.09 8.03
N ILE A 124 1.73 11.63 8.77
CA ILE A 124 1.53 12.78 9.64
C ILE A 124 1.43 14.01 8.74
N ASN A 125 0.20 14.46 8.49
CA ASN A 125 -0.01 15.79 7.94
C ASN A 125 0.15 16.79 9.08
N ASN A 126 1.20 17.62 9.02
CA ASN A 126 1.46 18.65 10.03
C ASN A 126 0.36 19.73 10.11
N ASP A 127 -0.52 19.81 9.10
CA ASP A 127 -1.65 20.73 9.06
C ASP A 127 -2.93 20.14 9.68
N VAL A 128 -2.92 18.85 10.05
CA VAL A 128 -4.05 18.21 10.75
C VAL A 128 -3.99 18.60 12.22
N LYS A 129 -5.01 19.32 12.67
CA LYS A 129 -5.23 19.67 14.07
C LYS A 129 -5.96 18.53 14.77
N PRO A 130 -5.29 17.73 15.62
CA PRO A 130 -5.90 16.55 16.23
C PRO A 130 -7.15 16.89 17.05
N GLU A 131 -7.23 18.10 17.59
CA GLU A 131 -8.41 18.64 18.27
C GLU A 131 -9.68 18.69 17.40
N GLU A 132 -9.56 18.80 16.08
CA GLU A 132 -10.70 18.80 15.14
C GLU A 132 -11.24 17.37 14.88
N TYR A 133 -10.50 16.32 15.26
CA TYR A 133 -10.83 14.91 15.05
C TYR A 133 -11.11 14.16 16.36
N ALA A 134 -11.31 14.87 17.48
CA ALA A 134 -11.60 14.25 18.76
C ALA A 134 -12.91 13.43 18.71
N GLY A 135 -12.76 12.10 18.66
CA GLY A 135 -13.87 11.14 18.61
C GLY A 135 -14.27 10.63 17.24
N HIS A 136 -13.59 11.05 16.16
CA HIS A 136 -13.78 10.49 14.82
C HIS A 136 -12.45 10.01 14.24
N LEU A 137 -12.42 8.77 13.77
CA LEU A 137 -11.22 8.23 13.14
C LEU A 137 -11.03 8.90 11.77
N PRO A 138 -9.78 9.12 11.29
CA PRO A 138 -9.51 9.68 9.97
C PRO A 138 -10.13 8.89 8.79
N ALA A 139 -10.67 7.69 9.06
CA ALA A 139 -11.35 6.83 8.10
C ALA A 139 -12.88 7.03 8.05
N GLU A 140 -13.44 7.95 8.85
CA GLU A 140 -14.89 8.21 8.97
C GLU A 140 -15.36 9.44 8.17
N GLY A 141 -14.49 10.05 7.35
CA GLY A 141 -14.78 11.23 6.52
C GLY A 141 -14.46 11.01 5.05
#